data_AF-J9ADH5-F1
#
_entry.id   AF-J9ADH5-F1
#
_cell.length_a   1.000
_cell.length_b   1.000
_cell.length_c   1.000
_cell.angle_alpha   90.00
_cell.angle_beta   90.00
_cell.angle_gamma   90.00
#
_symmetry.space_group_name_H-M   'P 1'
#
loop_
_entity.id
_entity.type
_entity.pdbx_description
1 polymer ?
#
loop_
_entity_poly.entity_id
_entity_poly.type
_entity_poly.pdbx_seq_one_letter_code
_entity_poly.pdbx_strand_id
1 'polypeptide(L)'
;MNDKNYSVLFKIGYPIRDINKRAFWIDANIHAREWASSHTALYFINQLVSGFEKDPVITRYIRSINIYIFPCLNPDGYEYTRSKPNPQ
;
A
#
# COMPACT_ATOMS: atom_id res chain seq x y z
N MET A 1 4.81 -26.97 -1.89
CA MET A 1 4.67 -26.14 -3.10
C MET A 1 3.21 -26.09 -3.45
N ASN A 2 2.45 -25.08 -3.02
CA ASN A 2 1.20 -24.63 -3.69
C ASN A 2 0.46 -23.43 -3.06
N ASP A 3 0.97 -22.77 -2.03
CA ASP A 3 0.39 -21.50 -1.58
C ASP A 3 1.10 -20.35 -2.30
N LYS A 4 0.50 -19.83 -3.38
CA LYS A 4 0.93 -18.56 -3.98
C LYS A 4 0.47 -17.43 -3.06
N ASN A 5 1.39 -16.57 -2.61
CA ASN A 5 0.99 -15.37 -1.90
C ASN A 5 0.49 -14.31 -2.89
N TYR A 6 -0.69 -13.75 -2.62
CA TYR A 6 -1.29 -12.74 -3.49
C TYR A 6 -0.92 -11.33 -3.04
N SER A 7 -0.47 -10.55 -4.01
CA SER A 7 -0.21 -9.13 -3.92
C SER A 7 -1.56 -8.36 -3.96
N VAL A 8 -1.80 -7.43 -3.02
CA VAL A 8 -3.06 -6.65 -2.94
C VAL A 8 -2.82 -5.17 -3.23
N LEU A 9 -3.66 -4.60 -4.11
CA LEU A 9 -3.68 -3.17 -4.43
C LEU A 9 -4.84 -2.47 -3.71
N PHE A 10 -4.55 -1.37 -3.03
CA PHE A 10 -5.56 -0.48 -2.44
C PHE A 10 -5.77 0.75 -3.32
N LYS A 11 -7.01 1.02 -3.73
CA LYS A 11 -7.41 2.30 -4.29
C LYS A 11 -8.10 3.13 -3.21
N ILE A 12 -7.58 4.31 -2.91
CA ILE A 12 -8.16 5.27 -1.97
C ILE A 12 -8.51 6.56 -2.72
N GLY A 13 -9.76 6.99 -2.60
CA GLY A 13 -10.26 8.20 -3.23
C GLY A 13 -11.76 8.37 -2.97
N TYR A 14 -12.23 9.61 -2.98
CA TYR A 14 -13.65 9.93 -2.86
C TYR A 14 -14.10 10.90 -3.96
N PRO A 15 -15.24 10.67 -4.63
CA PRO A 15 -15.98 9.41 -4.65
C PRO A 15 -15.11 8.28 -5.24
N ILE A 16 -15.21 7.05 -4.70
CA ILE A 16 -14.33 5.94 -5.10
C ILE A 16 -14.49 5.52 -6.58
N ARG A 17 -15.67 5.77 -7.16
CA ARG A 17 -16.00 5.45 -8.55
C ARG A 17 -15.49 6.49 -9.56
N ASP A 18 -15.05 7.66 -9.10
CA ASP A 18 -14.47 8.65 -9.99
C ASP A 18 -13.07 8.20 -10.44
N ILE A 19 -12.91 7.98 -11.74
CA ILE A 19 -11.66 7.53 -12.37
C ILE A 19 -10.95 8.63 -13.16
N ASN A 20 -11.54 9.84 -13.25
CA ASN A 20 -10.98 10.96 -14.02
C ASN A 20 -9.99 11.81 -13.20
N LYS A 21 -9.96 11.62 -11.88
CA LYS A 21 -8.98 12.28 -11.00
C LYS A 21 -7.56 11.80 -11.30
N ARG A 22 -6.57 12.68 -11.12
CA ARG A 22 -5.15 12.34 -11.22
C ARG A 22 -4.81 11.16 -10.31
N ALA A 23 -4.00 10.24 -10.81
CA ALA A 23 -3.53 9.08 -10.06
C ALA A 23 -2.20 9.38 -9.37
N PHE A 24 -2.04 8.86 -8.15
CA PHE A 24 -0.77 8.82 -7.42
C PHE A 24 -0.50 7.37 -7.03
N TRP A 25 0.69 6.86 -7.35
CA TRP A 25 1.06 5.46 -7.13
C TRP A 25 2.13 5.36 -6.05
N ILE A 26 1.98 4.38 -5.17
CA ILE A 26 2.95 4.01 -4.14
C ILE A 26 3.07 2.49 -4.16
N ASP A 27 4.27 1.96 -4.35
CA ASP A 27 4.58 0.57 -4.05
C ASP A 27 5.59 0.47 -2.91
N ALA A 28 5.59 -0.68 -2.26
CA ALA A 28 6.44 -1.00 -1.14
C ALA A 28 6.92 -2.45 -1.21
N ASN A 29 8.08 -2.68 -0.60
CA ASN A 29 8.66 -4.01 -0.40
C ASN A 29 8.79 -4.84 -1.69
N ILE A 30 9.22 -4.17 -2.78
CA ILE A 30 9.73 -4.84 -3.99
C ILE A 30 11.00 -5.64 -3.67
N HIS A 31 11.89 -5.07 -2.86
CA HIS A 31 12.99 -5.78 -2.23
C HIS A 31 12.49 -6.46 -0.96
N ALA A 32 12.46 -7.79 -0.98
CA ALA A 32 11.89 -8.63 0.07
C ALA A 32 12.36 -8.31 1.50
N ARG A 33 13.63 -7.89 1.63
CA ARG A 33 14.32 -7.64 2.90
C ARG A 33 13.98 -6.30 3.55
N GLU A 34 13.38 -5.39 2.80
CA GLU A 34 13.07 -4.03 3.24
C GLU A 34 11.73 -3.97 3.98
N TRP A 35 11.59 -4.76 5.05
CA TRP A 35 10.31 -4.96 5.75
C TRP A 35 9.68 -3.67 6.26
N ALA A 36 10.49 -2.67 6.60
CA ALA A 36 10.00 -1.36 7.03
C ALA A 36 9.13 -0.71 5.94
N SER A 37 9.43 -0.93 4.65
CA SER A 37 8.67 -0.39 3.52
C SER A 37 7.20 -0.82 3.56
N SER A 38 6.91 -2.11 3.80
CA SER A 38 5.53 -2.61 3.91
C SER A 38 4.78 -1.98 5.07
N HIS A 39 5.45 -1.83 6.22
CA HIS A 39 4.87 -1.21 7.41
C HIS A 39 4.57 0.27 7.17
N THR A 40 5.46 1.00 6.49
CA THR A 40 5.24 2.41 6.13
C THR A 40 4.06 2.56 5.18
N ALA A 41 3.91 1.68 4.18
CA ALA A 41 2.75 1.71 3.29
C ALA A 41 1.43 1.46 4.04
N LEU A 42 1.40 0.49 4.95
CA LEU A 42 0.23 0.21 5.79
C LEU A 42 -0.09 1.36 6.75
N TYR A 43 0.94 1.97 7.35
CA TYR A 43 0.77 3.17 8.18
C TYR A 43 0.17 4.32 7.37
N PHE A 44 0.66 4.56 6.15
CA PHE A 44 0.16 5.61 5.28
C PHE A 44 -1.31 5.37 4.87
N ILE A 45 -1.66 4.12 4.53
CA ILE A 45 -3.07 3.72 4.32
C ILE A 45 -3.92 4.07 5.54
N ASN A 46 -3.47 3.70 6.74
CA ASN A 46 -4.20 3.97 7.98
C ASN A 46 -4.39 5.48 8.23
N GLN A 47 -3.36 6.30 7.97
CA GLN A 47 -3.46 7.76 8.09
C GLN A 47 -4.52 8.33 7.12
N LEU A 48 -4.49 7.91 5.85
CA LEU A 48 -5.43 8.38 4.85
C LEU A 48 -6.88 8.02 5.21
N VAL A 49 -7.14 6.77 5.59
CA VAL A 49 -8.49 6.32 5.93
C VAL A 49 -8.98 6.94 7.24
N SER A 50 -8.13 6.98 8.27
CA SER A 50 -8.52 7.49 9.58
C SER A 50 -8.70 9.00 9.62
N GLY A 51 -7.98 9.73 8.76
CA GLY A 51 -8.02 11.19 8.64
C GLY A 51 -9.06 11.72 7.67
N PHE A 52 -9.68 10.88 6.83
CA PHE A 52 -10.74 11.33 5.92
C PHE A 52 -11.91 11.93 6.71
N GLU A 53 -12.34 13.13 6.32
CA GLU A 53 -13.38 13.94 6.97
C GLU A 53 -13.04 14.44 8.39
N LYS A 54 -11.81 14.21 8.88
CA LYS A 54 -11.32 14.72 10.17
C LYS A 54 -10.17 15.71 9.98
N ASP A 55 -9.22 15.38 9.12
CA ASP A 55 -8.10 16.23 8.75
C ASP A 55 -8.40 16.94 7.41
N PRO A 56 -8.32 18.28 7.36
CA PRO A 56 -8.67 19.04 6.16
C PRO A 56 -7.70 18.82 5.00
N VAL A 57 -6.43 18.55 5.27
CA VAL A 57 -5.40 18.29 4.25
C VAL A 57 -5.62 16.91 3.63
N ILE A 58 -5.83 15.88 4.45
CA ILE A 58 -6.11 14.51 3.98
C ILE A 58 -7.42 14.49 3.18
N THR A 59 -8.46 15.15 3.69
CA THR A 59 -9.76 15.23 3.01
C THR A 59 -9.64 15.88 1.64
N ARG A 60 -8.85 16.96 1.53
CA ARG A 60 -8.57 17.62 0.24
C ARG A 60 -7.88 16.68 -0.74
N TYR A 61 -6.87 15.92 -0.29
CA TYR A 61 -6.18 14.97 -1.17
C TYR A 61 -7.11 13.83 -1.62
N ILE A 62 -7.82 13.18 -0.71
CA ILE A 62 -8.73 12.06 -1.07
C ILE A 62 -9.83 12.50 -2.04
N ARG A 63 -10.29 13.75 -1.95
CA ARG A 63 -11.27 14.33 -2.90
C ARG A 63 -10.69 14.73 -4.26
N SER A 64 -9.39 15.04 -4.35
CA SER A 64 -8.77 15.58 -5.57
C SER A 64 -7.96 14.56 -6.38
N ILE A 65 -7.47 13.49 -5.76
CA ILE A 65 -6.67 12.45 -6.42
C ILE A 65 -7.20 11.05 -6.11
N ASN A 66 -6.78 10.08 -6.93
CA ASN A 66 -6.90 8.65 -6.66
C ASN A 66 -5.52 8.12 -6.26
N ILE A 67 -5.40 7.61 -5.03
CA ILE A 67 -4.15 7.07 -4.50
C ILE A 67 -4.20 5.55 -4.62
N TYR A 68 -3.22 4.97 -5.27
CA TYR A 68 -3.06 3.54 -5.49
C TYR A 68 -1.84 3.07 -4.70
N ILE A 69 -2.04 2.14 -3.77
CA ILE A 69 -1.00 1.70 -2.83
C ILE A 69 -0.85 0.18 -2.89
N PHE A 70 0.38 -0.26 -3.11
CA PHE A 70 0.79 -1.65 -3.14
C PHE A 70 1.71 -1.95 -1.94
N PRO A 71 1.18 -2.46 -0.80
CA PRO A 71 1.98 -2.55 0.43
C PRO A 71 3.09 -3.61 0.38
N CYS A 72 2.93 -4.64 -0.43
CA CYS A 72 3.94 -5.67 -0.63
C CYS A 72 3.90 -6.16 -2.07
N LEU A 73 4.83 -5.66 -2.88
CA LEU A 73 4.91 -6.01 -4.31
C LEU A 73 5.52 -7.41 -4.52
N ASN A 74 6.39 -7.85 -3.61
CA ASN A 74 7.07 -9.14 -3.64
C ASN A 74 6.71 -10.00 -2.41
N PRO A 75 5.48 -10.54 -2.33
CA PRO A 75 5.02 -11.27 -1.15
C PRO A 75 5.71 -12.63 -0.97
N ASP A 76 6.09 -13.30 -2.05
CA ASP A 76 6.82 -14.57 -1.98
C ASP A 76 8.24 -14.35 -1.42
N GLY A 77 8.93 -13.32 -1.90
CA GLY A 77 10.23 -12.93 -1.35
C GLY A 77 10.13 -12.48 0.10
N TYR A 78 9.13 -11.66 0.44
CA TYR A 78 8.87 -11.24 1.82
C TYR A 78 8.71 -12.45 2.75
N GLU A 79 7.88 -13.43 2.37
CA GLU A 79 7.69 -14.67 3.13
C GLU A 79 8.98 -15.49 3.23
N TYR A 80 9.75 -15.60 2.14
CA TYR A 80 11.05 -16.26 2.16
C TYR A 80 12.00 -15.61 3.17
N THR A 81 12.10 -14.27 3.18
CA THR A 81 13.01 -13.56 4.11
C THR A 81 12.59 -13.69 5.57
N ARG A 82 11.30 -13.90 5.87
CA ARG A 82 10.81 -14.07 7.24
C ARG A 82 10.90 -15.50 7.76
N SER A 83 10.82 -16.48 6.87
CA SER A 83 10.71 -17.90 7.22
C SER A 83 12.04 -18.66 7.18
N LYS A 84 13.12 -18.04 6.69
CA LYS A 84 14.45 -18.66 6.58
C LYS A 84 15.46 -18.03 7.55
N PRO A 85 16.37 -18.83 8.13
CA PRO A 85 17.36 -18.34 9.09
C PRO A 85 18.47 -17.49 8.45
N ASN A 86 18.81 -17.72 7.17
CA ASN A 86 19.80 -16.95 6.41
C ASN A 86 19.27 -16.64 5.01
N PRO A 87 18.31 -15.71 4.88
CA PRO A 87 17.84 -15.27 3.58
C PRO A 87 18.90 -14.35 2.96
N GLN A 88 19.41 -14.73 1.78
CA GLN A 88 20.29 -13.88 0.99
C GLN A 88 19.51 -12.75 0.31
#